data_AF-G9KFE1-F1
#
_entry.id   AF-G9KFE1-F1
#
_cell.length_a   1.000
_cell.length_b   1.000
_cell.length_c   1.000
_cell.angle_alpha   90.00
_cell.angle_beta   90.00
_cell.angle_gamma   90.00
#
_symmetry.space_group_name_H-M   'P 1'
#
loop_
_entity.id
_entity.type
_entity.pdbx_description
1 polymer ?
#
loop_
_entity_poly.entity_id
_entity_poly.type
_entity_poly.pdbx_seq_one_letter_code
_entity_poly.pdbx_strand_id
1 'polypeptide(L)'
;YSLLEREIQGLPVTSYVSVNSASGSLYAVNSFDYEKFREFFVTVEAQDKGSPPLSSTVTANVYVVDMNDHAPHILHILSPTSTTSSAAIEMVPRTAPAGYLVTKVIAMDSDSGQNAWLFYHL
;
A
#
# COMPACT_ATOMS: atom_id res chain seq x y z
N TYR A 1 13.05 23.25 -16.25
CA TYR A 1 12.30 22.00 -16.04
C TYR A 1 10.91 22.30 -15.54
N SER A 2 9.91 21.61 -16.07
CA SER A 2 8.50 21.73 -15.70
C SER A 2 7.86 20.35 -15.70
N LEU A 3 6.80 20.19 -14.91
CA LEU A 3 5.95 19.00 -14.97
C LEU A 3 4.92 19.24 -16.08
N LEU A 4 4.73 18.26 -16.97
CA LEU A 4 3.62 18.31 -17.90
C LEU A 4 2.32 17.99 -17.17
N GLU A 5 1.25 18.74 -17.51
CA GLU A 5 -0.07 18.54 -16.91
C GLU A 5 -0.59 17.13 -17.21
N ARG A 6 -0.71 16.36 -16.14
CA ARG A 6 -1.36 15.05 -16.08
C ARG A 6 -2.05 14.91 -14.74
N GLU A 7 -2.95 13.94 -14.66
CA GLU A 7 -3.61 13.56 -13.43
C GLU A 7 -3.10 12.19 -12.95
N ILE A 8 -2.94 12.07 -11.63
CA ILE A 8 -2.71 10.82 -10.92
C ILE A 8 -3.91 10.64 -9.98
N GLN A 9 -4.68 9.57 -10.16
CA GLN A 9 -5.88 9.29 -9.35
C GLN A 9 -6.88 10.46 -9.33
N GLY A 10 -7.06 11.15 -10.47
CA GLY A 10 -7.98 12.28 -10.61
C GLY A 10 -7.53 13.60 -9.97
N LEU A 11 -6.28 13.67 -9.50
CA LEU A 11 -5.67 14.91 -9.00
C LEU A 11 -4.46 15.31 -9.86
N PRO A 12 -4.18 16.60 -10.03
CA PRO A 12 -3.00 17.06 -10.76
C PRO A 12 -1.71 16.44 -10.22
N VAL A 13 -0.76 16.09 -11.10
CA VAL A 13 0.59 15.60 -10.73
C VAL A 13 1.28 16.52 -9.71
N THR A 14 1.04 17.83 -9.80
CA THR A 14 1.58 18.85 -8.89
C THR A 14 1.08 18.71 -7.45
N SER A 15 -0.01 17.97 -7.22
CA SER A 15 -0.50 17.62 -5.89
C SER A 15 0.37 16.56 -5.19
N TYR A 16 1.18 15.81 -5.96
CA TYR A 16 1.99 14.71 -5.46
C TYR A 16 3.48 15.01 -5.51
N VAL A 17 3.94 15.63 -6.59
CA VAL A 17 5.37 15.90 -6.83
C VAL A 17 5.59 17.32 -7.32
N SER A 18 6.76 17.85 -7.02
CA SER A 18 7.26 19.11 -7.56
C SER A 18 8.60 18.88 -8.26
N VAL A 19 8.92 19.71 -9.25
CA VAL A 19 10.22 19.71 -9.92
C VAL A 19 10.91 21.05 -9.71
N ASN A 20 12.18 21.02 -9.33
CA ASN A 20 12.98 22.23 -9.29
C ASN A 20 13.29 22.69 -10.73
N SER A 21 12.88 23.91 -11.07
CA SER A 21 12.94 24.40 -12.45
C SER A 21 14.36 24.58 -12.99
N ALA A 22 15.37 24.73 -12.12
CA ALA A 22 16.77 24.94 -12.49
C ALA A 22 17.58 23.63 -12.55
N SER A 23 17.34 22.71 -11.62
CA SER A 23 18.13 21.46 -11.48
C SER A 23 17.43 20.21 -12.02
N GLY A 24 16.10 20.23 -12.16
CA GLY A 24 15.33 19.05 -12.53
C GLY A 24 15.10 18.06 -11.40
N SER A 25 15.54 18.35 -10.16
CA SER A 25 15.28 17.51 -8.99
C SER A 25 13.78 17.41 -8.72
N LEU A 26 13.29 16.17 -8.59
CA LEU A 26 11.92 15.85 -8.19
C LEU A 26 11.83 15.70 -6.67
N TYR A 27 10.78 16.27 -6.08
CA TYR A 27 10.49 16.16 -4.65
C TYR A 27 9.04 15.74 -4.44
N ALA A 28 8.82 14.90 -3.43
CA ALA A 28 7.48 14.60 -2.93
C ALA A 28 6.89 15.86 -2.29
N VAL A 29 5.63 16.16 -2.60
CA VAL A 29 4.86 17.25 -1.96
C VAL A 29 4.08 16.72 -0.77
N ASN A 30 3.65 15.47 -0.83
CA ASN A 30 2.91 14.77 0.23
C ASN A 30 3.50 13.37 0.47
N SER A 31 3.14 12.75 1.60
CA SER A 31 3.43 11.35 1.83
C SER A 31 2.66 10.45 0.85
N PHE A 32 3.25 9.32 0.52
CA PHE A 32 2.63 8.28 -0.29
C PHE A 32 2.12 7.16 0.61
N ASP A 33 1.09 6.48 0.13
CA ASP A 33 0.42 5.39 0.83
C ASP A 33 0.38 4.21 -0.16
N TYR A 34 1.07 3.14 0.20
CA TYR A 34 1.31 1.99 -0.69
C TYR A 34 -0.01 1.25 -0.99
N GLU A 35 -0.87 1.13 0.01
CA GLU A 35 -2.18 0.47 -0.04
C GLU A 35 -3.14 1.23 -0.97
N LYS A 36 -2.96 2.56 -1.11
CA LYS A 36 -3.76 3.37 -2.05
C LYS A 36 -3.25 3.31 -3.48
N PHE A 37 -1.95 3.46 -3.72
CA PHE A 37 -1.37 3.33 -5.06
C PHE A 37 0.12 3.00 -5.02
N ARG A 38 0.52 2.05 -5.88
CA ARG A 38 1.84 1.41 -5.81
C ARG A 38 2.83 1.98 -6.82
N GLU A 39 2.33 2.55 -7.92
CA GLU A 39 3.16 3.15 -8.96
C GLU A 39 2.43 4.28 -9.69
N PHE A 40 3.21 5.23 -10.25
CA PHE A 40 2.70 6.27 -11.12
C PHE A 40 3.79 6.86 -12.02
N PHE A 41 3.38 7.54 -13.09
CA PHE A 41 4.29 8.11 -14.07
C PHE A 41 4.29 9.64 -14.01
N VAL A 42 5.49 10.22 -14.06
CA VAL A 42 5.69 11.67 -14.06
C VAL A 42 6.44 12.04 -15.33
N THR A 43 5.87 12.95 -16.14
CA THR A 43 6.56 13.47 -17.33
C THR A 43 7.15 14.84 -17.04
N VAL A 44 8.46 14.96 -17.19
CA VAL A 44 9.22 16.21 -17.00
C VAL A 44 9.63 16.74 -18.37
N GLU A 45 9.43 18.04 -18.59
CA GLU A 45 9.92 18.76 -19.75
C GLU A 45 11.13 19.63 -19.39
N ALA A 46 12.16 19.59 -20.22
CA ALA A 46 13.26 20.53 -20.22
C ALA A 46 13.12 21.43 -21.46
N GLN A 47 13.10 22.75 -21.25
CA GLN A 47 13.03 23.74 -22.32
C GLN A 47 14.23 24.68 -22.20
N ASP A 48 14.90 24.95 -23.32
CA ASP A 48 15.98 25.93 -23.38
C ASP A 48 15.44 27.38 -23.46
N LYS A 49 16.34 28.36 -23.46
CA LYS A 49 15.99 29.77 -23.61
C LYS A 49 16.23 30.29 -25.04
N GLY A 50 16.22 29.39 -26.04
CA GLY A 50 16.45 29.73 -27.43
C GLY A 50 15.30 30.54 -28.06
N SER A 51 15.52 31.01 -29.29
CA SER A 51 14.49 31.64 -30.12
C SER A 51 14.63 31.13 -31.57
N PRO A 52 13.83 30.13 -31.99
CA PRO A 52 12.76 29.48 -31.23
C PRO A 52 13.29 28.58 -30.10
N PRO A 53 12.52 28.37 -29.02
CA PRO A 53 12.91 27.48 -27.94
C PRO A 53 12.83 26.01 -28.38
N LEU A 54 13.76 25.19 -27.91
CA LEU A 54 13.73 23.73 -28.05
C LEU A 54 13.35 23.09 -26.72
N SER A 55 12.57 22.01 -26.78
CA SER A 55 12.24 21.23 -25.59
C SER A 55 12.43 19.72 -25.80
N SER A 56 12.60 19.02 -24.69
CA SER A 56 12.69 17.55 -24.62
C SER A 56 11.97 17.05 -23.38
N THR A 57 11.42 15.84 -23.45
CA THR A 57 10.63 15.26 -22.37
C THR A 57 11.19 13.91 -21.94
N VAL A 58 11.01 13.59 -20.67
CA VAL A 58 11.33 12.28 -20.09
C VAL A 58 10.21 11.85 -19.15
N THR A 59 9.91 10.55 -19.14
CA THR A 59 8.94 9.97 -18.20
C THR A 59 9.68 9.19 -17.13
N ALA A 60 9.53 9.61 -15.88
CA ALA A 60 9.98 8.88 -14.71
C ALA A 60 8.86 7.94 -14.23
N ASN A 61 9.20 6.68 -14.01
CA ASN A 61 8.32 5.75 -13.30
C ASN A 61 8.65 5.78 -11.81
N VAL A 62 7.67 6.09 -10.97
CA VAL A 62 7.81 6.21 -9.53
C VAL A 62 7.13 5.02 -8.87
N TYR A 63 7.89 4.24 -8.12
CA TYR A 63 7.40 3.12 -7.32
C TYR A 63 7.31 3.53 -5.85
N VAL A 64 6.16 3.32 -5.24
CA VAL A 64 5.96 3.47 -3.79
C VAL A 64 6.44 2.17 -3.14
N VAL A 65 7.24 2.29 -2.09
CA VAL A 65 7.76 1.13 -1.34
C VAL A 65 6.85 0.86 -0.16
N ASP A 66 6.44 -0.39 -0.03
CA ASP A 66 5.63 -0.88 1.08
C ASP A 66 6.35 -0.74 2.42
N MET A 67 5.64 -0.25 3.43
CA MET A 67 6.12 -0.09 4.80
C MET A 67 5.21 -0.91 5.71
N ASN A 68 5.77 -1.48 6.79
CA ASN A 68 4.98 -2.23 7.75
C ASN A 68 4.20 -1.30 8.68
N ASP A 69 3.17 -0.63 8.18
CA ASP A 69 2.38 0.36 8.91
C ASP A 69 0.94 -0.07 9.20
N HIS A 70 0.51 -1.24 8.72
CA HIS A 70 -0.69 -1.90 9.20
C HIS A 70 -0.36 -2.93 10.28
N ALA A 71 -1.34 -3.16 11.16
CA ALA A 71 -1.25 -4.18 12.19
C ALA A 71 -2.22 -5.31 11.87
N PRO A 72 -1.88 -6.57 12.17
CA PRO A 72 -2.73 -7.69 11.87
C PRO A 72 -4.01 -7.64 12.71
N HIS A 73 -5.15 -7.91 12.08
CA HIS A 73 -6.45 -7.95 12.75
C HIS A 73 -7.12 -9.30 12.57
N ILE A 74 -7.76 -9.79 13.63
CA ILE A 74 -8.51 -11.05 13.60
C ILE A 74 -9.82 -10.80 12.85
N LEU A 75 -9.98 -11.46 11.71
CA LEU A 75 -11.21 -11.43 10.91
C LEU A 75 -12.26 -12.34 11.49
N HIS A 76 -11.87 -13.59 11.76
CA HIS A 76 -12.79 -14.64 12.17
C HIS A 76 -12.16 -15.58 13.19
N ILE A 77 -12.99 -16.00 14.13
CA ILE A 77 -12.72 -17.13 15.00
C ILE A 77 -13.80 -18.15 14.65
N LEU A 78 -13.39 -19.23 13.98
CA LEU A 78 -14.31 -20.24 13.48
C LEU A 78 -14.30 -21.45 14.42
N SER A 79 -15.47 -21.75 14.95
CA SER A 79 -15.73 -22.94 15.75
C SER A 79 -16.31 -24.04 14.86
N PRO A 80 -15.84 -25.30 14.95
CA PRO A 80 -16.50 -26.45 14.31
C PRO A 80 -17.95 -26.66 14.77
N THR A 81 -18.36 -26.11 15.92
CA THR A 81 -19.69 -26.31 16.50
C THR A 81 -20.60 -25.09 16.44
N SER A 82 -20.06 -23.92 16.11
CA SER A 82 -20.79 -22.65 16.12
C SER A 82 -20.69 -21.94 14.78
N THR A 83 -21.83 -21.50 14.24
CA THR A 83 -21.91 -20.79 12.96
C THR A 83 -21.64 -19.29 13.07
N THR A 84 -21.33 -18.78 14.26
CA THR A 84 -21.12 -17.36 14.55
C THR A 84 -19.63 -17.01 14.56
N SER A 85 -19.23 -16.08 13.69
CA SER A 85 -17.85 -15.67 13.43
C SER A 85 -17.26 -14.68 14.45
N SER A 86 -17.52 -14.87 15.76
CA SER A 86 -17.06 -13.97 16.82
C SER A 86 -16.29 -14.71 17.90
N ALA A 87 -15.54 -13.99 18.74
CA ALA A 87 -14.86 -14.50 19.94
C ALA A 87 -15.86 -15.05 20.97
N ALA A 88 -16.50 -16.17 20.63
CA ALA A 88 -17.38 -16.91 21.51
C ALA A 88 -16.53 -17.89 22.32
N ILE A 89 -16.90 -18.07 23.59
CA ILE A 89 -16.36 -19.14 24.42
C ILE A 89 -16.73 -20.45 23.74
N GLU A 90 -15.71 -21.20 23.30
CA GLU A 90 -15.92 -22.50 22.69
C GLU A 90 -15.90 -23.61 23.75
N MET A 91 -16.97 -24.39 23.82
CA MET A 91 -17.07 -25.52 24.73
C MET A 91 -16.52 -26.78 24.08
N VAL A 92 -15.44 -27.30 24.62
CA VAL A 92 -14.85 -28.58 24.19
C VAL A 92 -15.54 -29.74 24.93
N PRO A 93 -16.06 -30.77 24.23
CA PRO A 93 -16.63 -31.95 24.87
C PRO A 93 -15.62 -32.64 25.78
N ARG A 94 -16.05 -33.10 26.97
CA ARG A 94 -15.18 -33.85 27.91
C ARG A 94 -14.58 -35.12 27.31
N THR A 95 -15.26 -35.72 26.33
CA THR A 95 -14.84 -36.94 25.63
C THR A 95 -13.92 -36.65 24.43
N ALA A 96 -13.54 -35.39 24.21
CA ALA A 96 -12.68 -35.02 23.08
C ALA A 96 -11.30 -35.71 23.18
N PRO A 97 -10.80 -36.32 22.10
CA PRO A 97 -9.49 -36.96 22.08
C PRO A 97 -8.35 -35.93 22.03
N ALA A 98 -7.11 -36.38 22.26
CA ALA A 98 -5.93 -35.57 22.04
C ALA A 98 -5.84 -35.14 20.56
N GLY A 99 -5.47 -33.88 20.31
CA GLY A 99 -5.45 -33.28 18.97
C GLY A 99 -6.80 -32.79 18.46
N TYR A 100 -7.83 -32.74 19.32
CA TYR A 100 -9.12 -32.14 18.97
C TYR A 100 -8.95 -30.68 18.54
N LEU A 101 -9.46 -30.34 17.35
CA LEU A 101 -9.52 -28.97 16.88
C LEU A 101 -10.53 -28.20 17.72
N VAL A 102 -10.04 -27.28 18.54
CA VAL A 102 -10.90 -26.34 19.28
C VAL A 102 -11.37 -25.28 18.31
N THR A 103 -10.50 -24.33 17.93
CA THR A 103 -10.89 -23.21 17.09
C THR A 103 -9.90 -22.98 15.95
N LYS A 104 -10.34 -22.28 14.92
CA LYS A 104 -9.48 -21.75 13.85
C LYS A 104 -9.52 -20.22 13.89
N VAL A 105 -8.37 -19.60 14.12
CA VAL A 105 -8.19 -18.15 14.04
C VAL A 105 -7.77 -17.77 12.62
N ILE A 106 -8.45 -16.78 12.06
CA ILE A 106 -8.11 -16.17 10.77
C ILE A 106 -7.82 -14.70 11.04
N ALA A 107 -6.57 -14.28 10.83
CA ALA A 107 -6.16 -12.89 10.86
C ALA A 107 -5.69 -12.43 9.47
N MET A 108 -5.70 -11.13 9.27
CA MET A 108 -5.26 -10.47 8.04
C MET A 108 -4.44 -9.23 8.39
N ASP A 109 -3.40 -9.01 7.61
CA ASP A 109 -2.65 -7.77 7.56
C ASP A 109 -2.82 -7.17 6.15
N SER A 110 -2.91 -5.85 6.07
CA SER A 110 -3.15 -5.12 4.82
C SER A 110 -1.88 -4.79 4.06
N ASP A 111 -0.71 -4.89 4.71
CA ASP A 111 0.59 -4.69 4.07
C ASP A 111 0.88 -5.79 3.02
N SER A 112 2.04 -5.72 2.36
CA SER A 112 2.41 -6.67 1.30
C SER A 112 3.63 -7.53 1.63
N GLY A 113 3.71 -8.69 0.98
CA GLY A 113 4.88 -9.56 1.05
C GLY A 113 5.21 -10.00 2.48
N GLN A 114 6.43 -9.69 2.93
CA GLN A 114 6.91 -10.05 4.26
C GLN A 114 6.25 -9.23 5.38
N ASN A 115 5.81 -8.00 5.10
CA ASN A 115 5.15 -7.14 6.08
C ASN A 115 3.80 -7.75 6.52
N ALA A 116 3.14 -8.50 5.64
CA ALA A 116 1.90 -9.22 5.96
C ALA A 116 2.09 -10.68 6.43
N TRP A 117 3.31 -11.10 6.79
CA TRP A 117 3.53 -12.46 7.32
C TRP A 117 3.09 -12.59 8.78
N LEU A 118 2.17 -13.54 9.02
CA LEU A 118 1.55 -13.73 10.32
C LEU A 118 2.18 -14.91 11.09
N PHE A 119 2.43 -14.68 12.38
CA PHE A 119 2.79 -15.71 13.35
C PHE A 119 1.76 -15.75 14.47
N TYR A 120 1.41 -16.95 14.91
CA TYR A 120 0.46 -17.18 15.99
C TYR A 120 1.18 -17.85 17.16
N HIS A 121 0.93 -17.37 18.38
CA HIS A 121 1.41 -18.00 19.60
C HIS A 121 0.30 -17.99 20.66
N LEU A 122 0.36 -18.95 21.59
CA LEU A 122 -0.51 -19.05 22.77
C LEU A 122 0.24 -18.63 24.04
#